data_AF-A0A7Y2TR98-F1
#
_entry.id   AF-A0A7Y2TR98-F1
#
_cell.length_a   1.000
_cell.length_b   1.000
_cell.length_c   1.000
_cell.angle_alpha   90.00
_cell.angle_beta   90.00
_cell.angle_gamma   90.00
#
_symmetry.space_group_name_H-M   'P 1'
#
loop_
_entity.id
_entity.type
_entity.pdbx_description
1 polymer ?
#
loop_
_entity_poly.entity_id
_entity_poly.type
_entity_poly.pdbx_seq_one_letter_code
_entity_poly.pdbx_strand_id
1 'polypeptide(L)'
;DGTPEEYERLRPPSKWPVFIEFLERARELRDRWSPATQLVTRSVIADPDWRQRWYDVLHPRGWTPEFRGWMNLPEAVETPSGRKTEVPEGYCFFMGEPEEFGGNSWHGEVALLYVDMDGTVVPCCQHPRAGVLGNLREQTYNQIMNGAARRQFIGEMQRNRGGMSICGQCDMGPPGAEGPSFSSVLSMKD
;
A
#
# COMPACT_ATOMS: atom_id res chain seq x y z
N ASP A 1 -6.98 -18.00 1.73
CA ASP A 1 -6.01 -19.07 1.45
C ASP A 1 -5.95 -19.50 -0.04
N GLY A 2 -6.67 -18.83 -0.94
CA GLY A 2 -6.74 -19.20 -2.37
C GLY A 2 -7.82 -20.23 -2.70
N THR A 3 -8.66 -20.61 -1.73
CA THR A 3 -9.79 -21.54 -1.95
C THR A 3 -11.09 -20.79 -2.25
N PRO A 4 -12.02 -21.42 -3.01
CA PRO A 4 -13.38 -20.90 -3.21
C PRO A 4 -14.11 -20.62 -1.90
N GLU A 5 -14.04 -21.55 -0.95
CA GLU A 5 -14.78 -21.51 0.30
C GLU A 5 -14.37 -20.30 1.14
N GLU A 6 -13.06 -20.10 1.30
CA GLU A 6 -12.52 -18.98 2.07
C GLU A 6 -12.74 -17.64 1.37
N TYR A 7 -12.66 -17.60 0.03
CA TYR A 7 -12.99 -16.40 -0.74
C TYR A 7 -14.43 -15.96 -0.48
N GLU A 8 -15.40 -16.88 -0.59
CA GLU A 8 -16.82 -16.56 -0.38
C GLU A 8 -17.11 -16.18 1.06
N ARG A 9 -16.42 -16.81 2.03
CA ARG A 9 -16.52 -16.43 3.44
C ARG A 9 -16.04 -15.00 3.71
N LEU A 10 -14.95 -14.57 3.06
CA LEU A 10 -14.32 -13.26 3.27
C LEU A 10 -14.91 -12.12 2.41
N ARG A 11 -15.66 -12.45 1.35
CA ARG A 11 -16.16 -11.48 0.36
C ARG A 11 -17.66 -11.59 0.10
N PRO A 12 -18.55 -11.65 1.11
CA PRO A 12 -19.99 -11.66 0.85
C PRO A 12 -20.43 -10.35 0.14
N PRO A 13 -21.35 -10.40 -0.85
CA PRO A 13 -22.05 -11.57 -1.39
C PRO A 13 -21.35 -12.26 -2.58
N SER A 14 -20.09 -11.91 -2.87
CA SER A 14 -19.34 -12.43 -4.02
C SER A 14 -19.23 -13.95 -3.99
N LYS A 15 -19.24 -14.54 -5.19
CA LYS A 15 -19.14 -15.98 -5.44
C LYS A 15 -17.91 -16.31 -6.24
N TRP A 16 -17.28 -17.45 -5.97
CA TRP A 16 -16.05 -17.84 -6.65
C TRP A 16 -16.21 -17.90 -8.18
N PRO A 17 -17.28 -18.48 -8.75
CA PRO A 17 -17.47 -18.48 -10.20
C PRO A 17 -17.55 -17.07 -10.81
N VAL A 18 -18.20 -16.12 -10.11
CA VAL A 18 -18.31 -14.72 -10.56
C VAL A 18 -16.96 -14.02 -10.53
N PHE A 19 -16.14 -14.32 -9.52
CA PHE A 19 -14.77 -13.83 -9.46
C PHE A 19 -13.91 -14.36 -10.62
N ILE A 20 -14.00 -15.66 -10.91
CA ILE A 20 -13.27 -16.26 -12.05
C ILE A 20 -13.72 -15.65 -13.38
N GLU A 21 -15.03 -15.49 -13.59
CA GLU A 21 -15.59 -14.83 -14.77
C GLU A 21 -15.06 -13.39 -14.90
N PHE A 22 -15.02 -12.63 -13.81
CA PHE A 22 -14.45 -11.28 -13.80
C PHE A 22 -12.99 -11.27 -14.25
N LEU A 23 -12.15 -12.16 -13.71
CA LEU A 23 -10.73 -12.22 -14.06
C LEU A 23 -10.53 -12.52 -15.55
N GLU A 24 -11.30 -13.45 -16.09
CA GLU A 24 -11.24 -13.85 -17.50
C GLU A 24 -11.75 -12.74 -18.42
N ARG A 25 -12.88 -12.11 -18.06
CA ARG A 25 -13.45 -11.02 -18.83
C ARG A 25 -12.56 -9.78 -18.84
N ALA A 26 -11.94 -9.45 -17.72
CA ALA A 26 -10.98 -8.35 -17.64
C ALA A 26 -9.75 -8.60 -18.53
N ARG A 27 -9.23 -9.85 -18.55
CA ARG A 27 -8.17 -10.26 -19.48
C ARG A 27 -8.59 -10.05 -20.92
N GLU A 28 -9.76 -10.54 -21.32
CA GLU A 28 -10.27 -10.37 -22.69
C GLU A 28 -10.39 -8.90 -23.10
N LEU A 29 -10.90 -8.04 -22.20
CA LEU A 29 -11.02 -6.61 -22.47
C LEU A 29 -9.65 -5.94 -22.61
N ARG A 30 -8.69 -6.28 -21.73
CA ARG A 30 -7.31 -5.81 -21.80
C ARG A 30 -6.68 -6.23 -23.13
N ASP A 31 -6.73 -7.51 -23.47
CA ASP A 31 -6.12 -8.06 -24.67
C ASP A 31 -6.69 -7.43 -25.95
N ARG A 32 -8.00 -7.12 -25.96
CA ARG A 32 -8.67 -6.53 -27.12
C ARG A 32 -8.42 -5.04 -27.28
N TRP A 33 -8.46 -4.28 -26.18
CA TRP A 33 -8.56 -2.81 -26.24
C TRP A 33 -7.35 -2.07 -25.71
N SER A 34 -6.57 -2.69 -24.83
CA SER A 34 -5.38 -2.07 -24.26
C SER A 34 -4.34 -3.13 -23.87
N PRO A 35 -3.66 -3.75 -24.86
CA PRO A 35 -2.73 -4.85 -24.59
C PRO A 35 -1.58 -4.47 -23.65
N ALA A 36 -1.22 -3.18 -23.60
CA ALA A 36 -0.19 -2.64 -22.72
C ALA A 36 -0.65 -2.47 -21.27
N THR A 37 -1.96 -2.58 -20.97
CA THR A 37 -2.47 -2.48 -19.61
C THR A 37 -2.10 -3.73 -18.81
N GLN A 38 -1.50 -3.49 -17.64
CA GLN A 38 -1.21 -4.55 -16.68
C GLN A 38 -2.43 -4.81 -15.80
N LEU A 39 -2.74 -6.09 -15.60
CA LEU A 39 -3.76 -6.52 -14.64
C LEU A 39 -3.03 -6.95 -13.38
N VAL A 40 -3.25 -6.24 -12.28
CA VAL A 40 -2.54 -6.45 -11.02
C VAL A 40 -3.54 -6.74 -9.91
N THR A 41 -3.21 -7.68 -9.03
CA THR A 41 -3.94 -7.85 -7.76
C THR A 41 -3.00 -7.62 -6.60
N ARG A 42 -3.52 -7.13 -5.46
CA ARG A 42 -2.80 -7.03 -4.20
C ARG A 42 -3.56 -7.78 -3.12
N SER A 43 -2.96 -8.81 -2.54
CA SER A 43 -3.59 -9.65 -1.54
C SER A 43 -2.81 -9.69 -0.24
N VAL A 44 -3.53 -9.69 0.89
CA VAL A 44 -2.93 -9.97 2.19
C VAL A 44 -2.90 -11.48 2.41
N ILE A 45 -1.72 -12.03 2.68
CA ILE A 45 -1.50 -13.45 2.88
C ILE A 45 -0.80 -13.70 4.21
N ALA A 46 -1.33 -14.64 5.00
CA ALA A 46 -0.77 -15.04 6.30
C ALA A 46 0.19 -16.23 6.19
N ASP A 47 0.09 -17.04 5.13
CA ASP A 47 0.82 -18.30 4.97
C ASP A 47 1.44 -18.36 3.56
N PRO A 48 2.75 -18.67 3.45
CA PRO A 48 3.42 -18.83 2.16
C PRO A 48 2.72 -19.76 1.17
N ASP A 49 2.12 -20.86 1.61
CA ASP A 49 1.50 -21.84 0.71
C ASP A 49 0.29 -21.27 -0.03
N TRP A 50 -0.37 -20.27 0.57
CA TRP A 50 -1.54 -19.64 -0.03
C TRP A 50 -1.15 -18.78 -1.22
N ARG A 51 0.11 -18.34 -1.29
CA ARG A 51 0.64 -17.54 -2.40
C ARG A 51 0.64 -18.34 -3.67
N GLN A 52 1.17 -19.57 -3.60
CA GLN A 52 1.25 -20.43 -4.77
C GLN A 52 -0.15 -20.74 -5.28
N ARG A 53 -1.11 -21.03 -4.39
CA ARG A 53 -2.51 -21.24 -4.78
C ARG A 53 -3.11 -20.02 -5.47
N TRP A 54 -2.89 -18.82 -4.94
CA TRP A 54 -3.35 -17.60 -5.60
C TRP A 54 -2.64 -17.37 -6.94
N TYR A 55 -1.34 -17.64 -7.02
CA TYR A 55 -0.57 -17.54 -8.24
C TYR A 55 -1.12 -18.46 -9.33
N ASP A 56 -1.39 -19.72 -9.00
CA ASP A 56 -1.94 -20.72 -9.91
C ASP A 56 -3.34 -20.33 -10.42
N VAL A 57 -4.11 -19.57 -9.64
CA VAL A 57 -5.40 -19.02 -10.07
C VAL A 57 -5.24 -17.80 -10.98
N LEU A 58 -4.33 -16.89 -10.64
CA LEU A 58 -4.24 -15.55 -11.24
C LEU A 58 -3.33 -15.50 -12.47
N HIS A 59 -2.14 -16.10 -12.38
CA HIS A 59 -1.11 -16.01 -13.42
C HIS A 59 -1.59 -16.58 -14.77
N PRO A 60 -2.25 -17.76 -14.86
CA PRO A 60 -2.80 -18.26 -16.14
C PRO A 60 -3.86 -17.35 -16.77
N ARG A 61 -4.47 -16.46 -15.98
CA ARG A 61 -5.44 -15.47 -16.43
C ARG A 61 -4.79 -14.12 -16.79
N GLY A 62 -3.46 -14.06 -16.86
CA GLY A 62 -2.71 -12.88 -17.26
C GLY A 62 -2.74 -11.76 -16.23
N TRP A 63 -2.97 -12.10 -14.96
CA TRP A 63 -2.88 -11.19 -13.81
C TRP A 63 -1.53 -11.37 -13.11
N THR A 64 -0.91 -10.26 -12.74
CA THR A 64 0.29 -10.21 -11.90
C THR A 64 -0.14 -10.12 -10.43
N PRO A 65 0.02 -11.19 -9.63
CA PRO A 65 -0.32 -11.14 -8.23
C PRO A 65 0.80 -10.50 -7.40
N GLU A 66 0.43 -9.53 -6.58
CA GLU A 66 1.27 -8.98 -5.52
C GLU A 66 0.74 -9.44 -4.17
N PHE A 67 1.65 -9.91 -3.33
CA PHE A 67 1.31 -10.44 -2.02
C PHE A 67 1.96 -9.61 -0.94
N ARG A 68 1.20 -9.24 0.07
CA ARG A 68 1.73 -8.65 1.29
C ARG A 68 1.28 -9.35 2.56
N GLY A 69 2.00 -9.20 3.65
CA GLY A 69 1.55 -9.54 4.99
C GLY A 69 0.61 -8.48 5.58
N TRP A 70 0.11 -8.77 6.79
CA TRP A 70 -0.62 -7.78 7.58
C TRP A 70 0.31 -6.64 8.00
N MET A 71 -0.20 -5.40 7.88
CA MET A 71 0.47 -4.19 8.35
C MET A 71 -0.04 -3.85 9.75
N ASN A 72 0.78 -3.18 10.54
CA ASN A 72 0.34 -2.55 11.78
C ASN A 72 -0.26 -1.19 11.42
N LEU A 73 -1.58 -1.07 11.58
CA LEU A 73 -2.31 0.16 11.32
C LEU A 73 -2.43 0.94 12.64
N PRO A 74 -2.05 2.23 12.66
CA PRO A 74 -2.34 3.11 13.79
C PRO A 74 -3.84 3.09 14.13
N GLU A 75 -4.16 3.15 15.41
CA GLU A 75 -5.54 3.17 15.93
C GLU A 75 -6.41 1.93 15.59
N ALA A 76 -5.84 0.87 14.99
CA ALA A 76 -6.59 -0.36 14.72
C ALA A 76 -6.92 -1.11 16.03
N VAL A 77 -8.18 -1.48 16.20
CA VAL A 77 -8.67 -2.26 17.35
C VAL A 77 -7.99 -3.62 17.43
N GLU A 78 -7.75 -4.23 16.27
CA GLU A 78 -7.06 -5.50 16.14
C GLU A 78 -5.83 -5.33 15.25
N THR A 79 -4.77 -6.04 15.60
CA THR A 79 -3.53 -6.08 14.82
C THR A 79 -3.29 -7.52 14.36
N PRO A 80 -3.85 -7.94 13.20
CA PRO A 80 -3.77 -9.33 12.75
C PRO A 80 -2.35 -9.80 12.43
N SER A 81 -1.38 -8.90 12.35
CA SER A 81 0.03 -9.26 12.24
C SER A 81 0.58 -9.96 13.48
N GLY A 82 -0.03 -9.74 14.66
CA GLY A 82 0.49 -10.17 15.96
C GLY A 82 1.82 -9.52 16.37
N ARG A 83 2.37 -8.61 15.55
CA ARG A 83 3.66 -7.97 15.81
C ARG A 83 3.50 -6.78 16.75
N LYS A 84 4.40 -6.63 17.71
CA LYS A 84 4.54 -5.39 18.46
C LYS A 84 5.06 -4.30 17.53
N THR A 85 4.42 -3.13 17.54
CA THR A 85 4.91 -1.99 16.78
C THR A 85 6.19 -1.45 17.40
N GLU A 86 7.26 -1.45 16.61
CA GLU A 86 8.50 -0.72 16.89
C GLU A 86 8.52 0.51 15.99
N VAL A 87 8.52 1.70 16.59
CA VAL A 87 8.51 2.96 15.84
C VAL A 87 9.92 3.21 15.32
N PRO A 88 10.13 3.24 13.99
CA PRO A 88 11.44 3.46 13.43
C PRO A 88 11.82 4.93 13.56
N GLU A 89 13.14 5.18 13.63
CA GLU A 89 13.68 6.53 13.57
C GLU A 89 13.52 7.12 12.16
N GLY A 90 13.56 8.45 12.08
CA GLY A 90 13.44 9.16 10.81
C GLY A 90 12.01 9.26 10.27
N TYR A 91 11.90 9.81 9.06
CA TYR A 91 10.62 10.07 8.42
C TYR A 91 10.04 8.81 7.75
N CYS A 92 8.78 8.87 7.33
CA CYS A 92 8.10 7.73 6.70
C CYS A 92 8.49 7.58 5.22
N PHE A 93 8.57 6.35 4.71
CA PHE A 93 8.80 6.02 3.30
C PHE A 93 8.01 6.91 2.32
N PHE A 94 6.72 7.15 2.60
CA PHE A 94 5.85 7.98 1.74
C PHE A 94 6.20 9.46 1.70
N MET A 95 7.09 9.91 2.59
CA MET A 95 7.58 11.28 2.67
C MET A 95 8.99 11.43 2.10
N GLY A 96 9.61 10.37 1.60
CA GLY A 96 10.92 10.42 0.95
C GLY A 96 10.90 11.15 -0.39
N GLU A 97 12.05 11.69 -0.77
CA GLU A 97 12.28 12.31 -2.07
C GLU A 97 12.69 11.27 -3.12
N PRO A 98 12.35 11.47 -4.41
CA PRO A 98 12.63 10.52 -5.47
C PRO A 98 14.06 9.98 -5.55
N GLU A 99 15.05 10.82 -5.25
CA GLU A 99 16.47 10.49 -5.31
C GLU A 99 16.88 9.47 -4.24
N GLU A 100 16.10 9.33 -3.17
CA GLU A 100 16.36 8.41 -2.05
C GLU A 100 15.96 6.96 -2.40
N PHE A 101 15.31 6.75 -3.53
CA PHE A 101 14.81 5.44 -3.98
C PHE A 101 15.73 4.78 -5.02
N GLY A 102 17.04 5.00 -4.93
CA GLY A 102 18.03 4.41 -5.84
C GLY A 102 18.00 2.87 -5.82
N GLY A 103 17.50 2.26 -6.90
CA GLY A 103 17.39 0.79 -7.04
C GLY A 103 16.14 0.17 -6.42
N ASN A 104 15.08 0.95 -6.17
CA ASN A 104 13.92 0.47 -5.39
C ASN A 104 13.20 -0.74 -6.05
N SER A 105 12.63 -1.58 -5.18
CA SER A 105 11.71 -2.68 -5.54
C SER A 105 10.23 -2.30 -5.37
N TRP A 106 9.93 -1.01 -5.21
CA TRP A 106 8.59 -0.46 -5.08
C TRP A 106 7.97 -0.28 -6.46
N HIS A 107 6.95 -1.07 -6.74
CA HIS A 107 6.21 -1.03 -8.00
C HIS A 107 5.27 0.19 -8.16
N GLY A 108 5.30 1.15 -7.22
CA GLY A 108 4.46 2.35 -7.30
C GLY A 108 5.26 3.59 -7.70
N GLU A 109 4.53 4.65 -8.05
CA GLU A 109 5.13 5.97 -8.28
C GLU A 109 5.82 6.47 -7.01
N VAL A 110 6.89 7.23 -7.22
CA VAL A 110 7.63 7.92 -6.17
C VAL A 110 7.13 9.38 -6.14
N ALA A 111 7.14 10.02 -4.96
CA ALA A 111 6.49 11.33 -4.72
C ALA A 111 4.96 11.33 -4.90
N LEU A 112 4.29 10.32 -4.32
CA LEU A 112 2.83 10.24 -4.30
C LEU A 112 2.19 11.29 -3.38
N LEU A 113 1.08 11.88 -3.84
CA LEU A 113 0.11 12.54 -2.96
C LEU A 113 -1.04 11.59 -2.68
N TYR A 114 -1.32 11.36 -1.40
CA TYR A 114 -2.59 10.75 -1.02
C TYR A 114 -3.62 11.86 -0.88
N VAL A 115 -4.72 11.74 -1.62
CA VAL A 115 -5.73 12.77 -1.74
C VAL A 115 -7.05 12.17 -1.31
N ASP A 116 -7.70 12.80 -0.33
CA ASP A 116 -9.07 12.45 0.08
C ASP A 116 -10.08 12.98 -0.96
N MET A 117 -11.31 12.48 -0.89
CA MET A 117 -12.42 12.79 -1.82
C MET A 117 -12.70 14.30 -1.92
N ASP A 118 -12.39 15.07 -0.88
CA ASP A 118 -12.58 16.52 -0.84
C ASP A 118 -11.36 17.31 -1.35
N GLY A 119 -10.33 16.64 -1.86
CA GLY A 119 -9.08 17.24 -2.35
C GLY A 119 -8.01 17.43 -1.28
N THR A 120 -8.28 17.10 -0.01
CA THR A 120 -7.31 17.21 1.07
C THR A 120 -6.14 16.26 0.83
N VAL A 121 -4.92 16.79 0.89
CA VAL A 121 -3.70 16.02 0.71
C VAL A 121 -3.15 15.60 2.06
N VAL A 122 -2.92 14.30 2.23
CA VAL A 122 -2.47 13.67 3.46
C VAL A 122 -1.16 12.91 3.24
N PRO A 123 -0.31 12.73 4.26
CA PRO A 123 1.00 12.10 4.11
C PRO A 123 0.96 10.55 4.06
N CYS A 124 -0.22 9.93 4.21
CA CYS A 124 -0.32 8.48 4.42
C CYS A 124 -1.60 7.88 3.82
N CYS A 125 -1.48 6.84 2.99
CA CYS A 125 -2.63 6.05 2.52
C CYS A 125 -3.30 5.20 3.59
N GLN A 126 -2.58 4.91 4.68
CA GLN A 126 -3.06 4.01 5.72
C GLN A 126 -3.84 4.74 6.81
N HIS A 127 -3.75 6.07 6.87
CA HIS A 127 -4.45 6.85 7.89
C HIS A 127 -4.74 8.29 7.42
N PRO A 128 -6.00 8.65 7.16
CA PRO A 128 -6.36 9.95 6.58
C PRO A 128 -6.07 11.12 7.53
N ARG A 129 -5.91 10.86 8.83
CA ARG A 129 -5.61 11.89 9.85
C ARG A 129 -4.15 11.91 10.29
N ALA A 130 -3.23 11.30 9.52
CA ALA A 130 -1.81 11.36 9.83
C ALA A 130 -1.26 12.79 9.82
N GLY A 131 -1.85 13.65 9.00
CA GLY A 131 -1.55 15.08 8.90
C GLY A 131 -2.26 15.67 7.67
N VAL A 132 -2.24 16.99 7.55
CA VAL A 132 -2.77 17.70 6.37
C VAL A 132 -1.62 18.48 5.73
N LEU A 133 -1.34 18.20 4.46
CA LEU A 133 -0.26 18.82 3.70
C LEU A 133 -0.74 19.98 2.81
N GLY A 134 -2.03 19.99 2.46
CA GLY A 134 -2.63 20.99 1.59
C GLY A 134 -3.97 20.52 1.02
N ASN A 135 -4.50 21.23 0.03
CA ASN A 135 -5.71 20.81 -0.70
C ASN A 135 -5.60 21.13 -2.20
N LEU A 136 -5.82 20.13 -3.06
CA LEU A 136 -5.70 20.28 -4.52
C LEU A 136 -6.78 21.15 -5.17
N ARG A 137 -7.83 21.54 -4.43
CA ARG A 137 -8.81 22.54 -4.87
C ARG A 137 -8.28 23.98 -4.74
N GLU A 138 -7.23 24.18 -3.92
CA GLU A 138 -6.69 25.50 -3.58
C GLU A 138 -5.22 25.67 -4.01
N GLN A 139 -4.48 24.56 -4.08
CA GLN A 139 -3.04 24.54 -4.31
C GLN A 139 -2.68 23.55 -5.41
N THR A 140 -1.69 23.91 -6.22
CA THR A 140 -1.05 22.98 -7.17
C THR A 140 -0.24 21.91 -6.44
N TYR A 141 -0.03 20.77 -7.11
CA TYR A 141 0.87 19.72 -6.66
C TYR A 141 2.22 20.27 -6.16
N ASN A 142 2.87 21.14 -6.95
CA ASN A 142 4.18 21.71 -6.60
C ASN A 142 4.14 22.59 -5.36
N GLN A 143 3.06 23.34 -5.14
CA GLN A 143 2.88 24.15 -3.93
C GLN A 143 2.75 23.29 -2.67
N ILE A 144 2.12 22.12 -2.78
CA ILE A 144 1.96 21.17 -1.67
C ILE A 144 3.26 20.43 -1.40
N MET A 145 3.89 19.86 -2.44
CA MET A 145 5.14 19.11 -2.31
C MET A 145 6.29 19.95 -1.75
N ASN A 146 6.38 21.21 -2.18
CA ASN A 146 7.35 22.19 -1.69
C ASN A 146 6.76 23.10 -0.60
N GLY A 147 5.65 22.70 0.01
CA GLY A 147 4.92 23.49 0.99
C GLY A 147 5.57 23.47 2.37
N ALA A 148 5.24 24.49 3.19
CA ALA A 148 5.69 24.55 4.58
C ALA A 148 5.14 23.39 5.41
N ALA A 149 3.88 22.98 5.18
CA ALA A 149 3.24 21.88 5.91
C ALA A 149 3.99 20.55 5.73
N ARG A 150 4.36 20.19 4.50
CA ARG A 150 5.17 18.99 4.22
C ARG A 150 6.54 19.04 4.90
N ARG A 151 7.26 20.17 4.80
CA ARG A 151 8.56 20.33 5.48
C ARG A 151 8.44 20.23 7.00
N GLN A 152 7.41 20.85 7.58
CA GLN A 152 7.17 20.79 9.03
C GLN A 152 6.87 19.36 9.46
N PHE A 153 6.03 18.64 8.72
CA PHE A 153 5.70 17.25 8.99
C PHE A 153 6.92 16.33 8.93
N ILE A 154 7.77 16.48 7.91
CA ILE A 154 9.05 15.75 7.80
C ILE A 154 9.96 16.07 8.99
N GLY A 155 10.14 17.35 9.31
CA GLY A 155 10.97 17.78 10.43
C GLY A 155 10.44 17.34 11.79
N GLU A 156 9.14 17.20 11.96
CA GLU A 156 8.53 16.64 13.17
C GLU A 156 8.83 15.15 13.30
N MET A 157 8.62 14.35 12.25
CA MET A 157 8.98 12.92 12.28
C MET A 157 10.47 12.71 12.57
N GLN A 158 11.35 13.49 11.94
CA GLN A 158 12.79 13.38 12.16
C GLN A 158 13.18 13.65 13.62
N ARG A 159 12.48 14.55 14.32
CA ARG A 159 12.82 14.96 15.69
C ARG A 159 12.08 14.16 16.76
N ASN A 160 10.83 13.77 16.51
CA ASN A 160 9.95 13.19 17.53
C ASN A 160 8.83 12.32 16.92
N ARG A 161 9.16 11.44 15.97
CA ARG A 161 8.14 10.52 15.41
C ARG A 161 7.39 9.72 16.47
N GLY A 162 8.08 9.24 17.51
CA GLY A 162 7.47 8.47 18.60
C GLY A 162 6.41 9.24 19.39
N GLY A 163 6.48 10.58 19.43
CA GLY A 163 5.48 11.43 20.07
C GLY A 163 4.30 11.82 19.18
N MET A 164 4.33 11.50 17.88
CA MET A 164 3.24 11.82 16.96
C MET A 164 2.08 10.86 17.14
N SER A 165 0.85 11.38 17.15
CA SER A 165 -0.37 10.60 17.40
C SER A 165 -0.51 9.39 16.46
N ILE A 166 -0.24 9.56 15.17
CA ILE A 166 -0.39 8.50 14.17
C ILE A 166 0.95 7.86 13.81
N CYS A 167 1.94 8.68 13.43
CA CYS A 167 3.24 8.18 12.96
C CYS A 167 4.06 7.51 14.06
N GLY A 168 3.79 7.82 15.33
CA GLY A 168 4.36 7.16 16.51
C GLY A 168 3.72 5.81 16.84
N GLN A 169 2.81 5.32 16.00
CA GLN A 169 2.18 4.01 16.12
C GLN A 169 2.40 3.14 14.85
N CYS A 170 3.31 3.54 13.96
CA CYS A 170 3.51 2.90 12.66
C CYS A 170 4.96 2.47 12.43
N ASP A 171 5.14 1.25 11.93
CA ASP A 171 6.42 0.58 11.69
C ASP A 171 6.88 0.59 10.22
N MET A 172 6.50 1.59 9.41
CA MET A 172 6.86 1.65 7.97
C MET A 172 8.33 2.02 7.68
N GLY A 173 8.99 2.82 8.53
CA GLY A 173 10.39 3.25 8.33
C GLY A 173 10.63 4.23 7.16
N PRO A 174 11.84 4.80 7.04
CA PRO A 174 12.27 5.61 5.89
C PRO A 174 12.73 4.76 4.70
N PRO A 175 12.90 5.34 3.49
CA PRO A 175 13.48 4.64 2.34
C PRO A 175 14.85 4.03 2.66
N GLY A 176 15.08 2.78 2.26
CA GLY A 176 16.33 2.03 2.50
C GLY A 176 16.51 1.48 3.91
N ALA A 177 15.64 1.84 4.86
CA ALA A 177 15.57 1.26 6.20
C ALA A 177 14.09 1.04 6.59
N GLU A 178 13.32 0.50 5.65
CA GLU A 178 11.90 0.30 5.84
C GLU A 178 11.62 -0.78 6.88
N GLY A 179 10.55 -0.60 7.65
CA GLY A 179 10.17 -1.54 8.70
C GLY A 179 9.20 -2.63 8.23
N PRO A 180 8.72 -3.49 9.14
CA PRO A 180 7.98 -4.71 8.82
C PRO A 180 6.67 -4.51 8.05
N SER A 181 6.01 -3.35 8.16
CA SER A 181 4.82 -3.08 7.35
C SER A 181 5.13 -2.81 5.88
N PHE A 182 6.35 -2.35 5.55
CA PHE A 182 6.79 -2.20 4.16
C PHE A 182 7.17 -3.53 3.53
N SER A 183 8.05 -4.29 4.19
CA SER A 183 8.57 -5.59 3.75
C SER A 183 7.53 -6.72 3.80
N SER A 184 6.32 -6.40 4.24
CA SER A 184 5.19 -7.30 4.13
C SER A 184 4.99 -7.75 2.66
N VAL A 185 5.42 -6.99 1.65
CA VAL A 185 5.53 -7.42 0.25
C VAL A 185 6.59 -8.51 0.09
N LEU A 186 6.22 -9.74 0.38
CA LEU A 186 7.03 -10.90 0.06
C LEU A 186 6.85 -11.16 -1.45
N SER A 187 7.61 -10.47 -2.29
CA SER A 187 7.61 -10.74 -3.73
C SER A 187 8.13 -12.16 -3.97
N MET A 188 7.54 -12.86 -4.95
CA MET A 188 8.22 -13.99 -5.57
C MET A 188 9.38 -13.36 -6.33
N LYS A 189 10.59 -13.41 -5.76
CA LYS A 189 11.78 -13.28 -6.59
C LYS A 189 11.79 -14.53 -7.47
N ASP A 190 11.70 -14.32 -8.78
CA ASP A 190 12.01 -15.33 -9.79
C ASP A 190 13.39 -15.96 -9.55
#